data_AF-X1GB68-F1
#
_entry.id   AF-X1GB68-F1
#
_cell.length_a   1.000
_cell.length_b   1.000
_cell.length_c   1.000
_cell.angle_alpha   90.00
_cell.angle_beta   90.00
_cell.angle_gamma   90.00
#
_symmetry.space_group_name_H-M   'P 1'
#
loop_
_entity.id
_entity.type
_entity.pdbx_description
1 polymer ?
#
loop_
_entity_poly.entity_id
_entity_poly.type
_entity_poly.pdbx_seq_one_letter_code
_entity_poly.pdbx_strand_id
1 'polypeptide(L)'
;MPAALRNLEADDNTAVLFSTDHGDLCGSHGGMHDKNAFMVQELMHIPLLARIPDMPAVGRRPVHSVSNLDIPATIVDIAGADVPEEFDGRSLLPILKDEPVIDWPDYVAAECYGVHFAYETKMVVHAGHKYVFHPGAFDELYDLTADPGEMHDLVDSTPHEPVLRECRRRLLRWMRRTRDPSQRAFFLFANRSAYAEDGVSAYGPRAGNRYFTREIMLRGDNREE
;
A
#
# COMPACT_ATOMS: atom_id res chain seq x y z
N MET A 1 -13.44 27.09 -5.68
CA MET A 1 -14.35 26.01 -6.11
C MET A 1 -15.78 26.20 -5.63
N PRO A 2 -16.11 26.28 -4.31
CA PRO A 2 -17.51 26.36 -3.87
C PRO A 2 -18.27 27.61 -4.35
N ALA A 3 -17.58 28.75 -4.52
CA ALA A 3 -18.21 29.98 -5.02
C ALA A 3 -18.57 29.91 -6.52
N ALA A 4 -17.75 29.23 -7.33
CA ALA A 4 -17.99 29.12 -8.77
C ALA A 4 -19.19 28.22 -9.08
N LEU A 5 -19.33 27.08 -8.39
CA LEU A 5 -20.48 26.19 -8.54
C LEU A 5 -21.79 26.87 -8.12
N ARG A 6 -21.78 27.62 -7.01
CA ARG A 6 -22.93 28.42 -6.56
C ARG A 6 -23.33 29.51 -7.56
N ASN A 7 -22.35 30.20 -8.14
CA ASN A 7 -22.62 31.22 -9.17
C ASN A 7 -23.24 30.64 -10.44
N LEU A 8 -23.00 29.36 -10.72
CA LEU A 8 -23.58 28.63 -11.85
C LEU A 8 -24.85 27.87 -11.46
N GLU A 9 -25.33 28.01 -10.21
CA GLU A 9 -26.50 27.29 -9.68
C GLU A 9 -26.41 25.77 -9.88
N ALA A 10 -25.18 25.23 -9.88
CA ALA A 10 -24.90 23.83 -10.18
C ALA A 10 -24.49 23.03 -8.92
N ASP A 11 -24.40 23.66 -7.75
CA ASP A 11 -23.87 23.02 -6.55
C ASP A 11 -24.76 21.90 -6.02
N ASP A 12 -26.08 21.96 -6.22
CA ASP A 12 -27.02 20.91 -5.81
C ASP A 12 -27.01 19.69 -6.74
N ASN A 13 -26.38 19.76 -7.91
CA ASN A 13 -26.28 18.65 -8.88
C ASN A 13 -24.82 18.36 -9.28
N THR A 14 -23.85 18.74 -8.45
CA THR A 14 -22.43 18.50 -8.71
C THR A 14 -21.79 17.70 -7.58
N ALA A 15 -21.31 16.50 -7.92
CA ALA A 15 -20.38 15.75 -7.10
C ALA A 15 -18.97 16.37 -7.19
N VAL A 16 -18.32 16.56 -6.04
CA VAL A 16 -16.95 17.06 -5.93
C VAL A 16 -16.13 16.03 -5.15
N LEU A 17 -15.12 15.47 -5.81
CA LEU A 17 -14.09 14.63 -5.23
C LEU A 17 -12.78 15.40 -5.30
N PHE A 18 -12.14 15.63 -4.16
CA PHE A 18 -10.83 16.29 -4.07
C PHE A 18 -9.84 15.30 -3.46
N SER A 19 -8.74 15.04 -4.19
CA SER A 19 -7.67 14.15 -3.77
C SER A 19 -6.32 14.66 -4.28
N THR A 20 -5.24 13.98 -3.89
CA THR A 20 -3.93 14.09 -4.55
C THR A 20 -3.54 12.74 -5.14
N ASP A 21 -2.56 12.71 -6.04
CA ASP A 21 -2.01 11.48 -6.58
C ASP A 21 -1.05 10.81 -5.58
N HIS A 22 -0.24 11.62 -4.89
CA HIS A 22 0.64 11.24 -3.79
C HIS A 22 0.90 12.47 -2.89
N GLY A 23 1.69 12.30 -1.82
CA GLY A 23 2.18 13.40 -0.98
C GLY A 23 3.64 13.78 -1.25
N ASP A 24 4.33 14.39 -0.28
CA ASP A 24 5.73 14.83 -0.41
C ASP A 24 6.44 14.64 0.94
N LEU A 25 7.69 14.17 0.90
CA LEU A 25 8.50 13.96 2.10
C LEU A 25 8.79 15.27 2.86
N CYS A 26 8.82 16.43 2.20
CA CYS A 26 8.93 17.75 2.83
C CYS A 26 10.07 17.90 3.87
N GLY A 27 11.18 17.18 3.72
CA GLY A 27 12.32 17.16 4.65
C GLY A 27 12.25 16.06 5.73
N SER A 28 11.20 15.23 5.75
CA SER A 28 11.11 14.05 6.61
C SER A 28 12.18 13.00 6.28
N HIS A 29 12.31 12.01 7.16
CA HIS A 29 13.14 10.80 6.94
C HIS A 29 14.61 11.09 6.56
N GLY A 30 15.20 12.12 7.19
CA GLY A 30 16.60 12.49 6.97
C GLY A 30 16.81 13.62 5.96
N GLY A 31 15.84 14.53 5.82
CA GLY A 31 15.95 15.68 4.92
C GLY A 31 15.57 15.36 3.47
N MET A 32 14.77 14.31 3.26
CA MET A 32 14.35 13.88 1.94
C MET A 32 13.21 14.77 1.42
N HIS A 33 13.21 15.05 0.13
CA HIS A 33 12.21 15.89 -0.52
C HIS A 33 11.59 15.15 -1.70
N ASP A 34 10.42 15.61 -2.12
CA ASP A 34 9.66 15.05 -3.24
C ASP A 34 9.18 13.61 -2.94
N LYS A 35 8.78 12.91 -3.99
CA LYS A 35 8.47 11.48 -4.02
C LYS A 35 9.61 10.67 -4.64
N ASN A 36 9.69 9.40 -4.26
CA ASN A 36 10.52 8.37 -4.91
C ASN A 36 9.86 7.01 -4.64
N ALA A 37 10.59 5.90 -4.74
CA ALA A 37 10.10 4.56 -4.43
C ALA A 37 9.90 4.28 -2.91
N PHE A 38 9.67 5.32 -2.10
CA PHE A 38 9.39 5.21 -0.67
C PHE A 38 7.89 4.99 -0.43
N MET A 39 7.57 4.32 0.68
CA MET A 39 6.20 3.91 1.01
C MET A 39 5.68 4.54 2.32
N VAL A 40 6.27 5.65 2.75
CA VAL A 40 5.96 6.32 4.02
C VAL A 40 4.61 7.06 4.00
N GLN A 41 4.03 7.31 5.18
CA GLN A 41 2.71 7.91 5.39
C GLN A 41 2.59 9.27 4.71
N GLU A 42 3.64 10.10 4.74
CA GLU A 42 3.64 11.40 4.10
C GLU A 42 3.43 11.33 2.58
N LEU A 43 3.78 10.21 1.94
CA LEU A 43 3.56 9.99 0.52
C LEU A 43 2.24 9.25 0.23
N MET A 44 1.89 8.26 1.08
CA MET A 44 0.84 7.28 0.78
C MET A 44 -0.52 7.62 1.41
N HIS A 45 -0.55 8.36 2.52
CA HIS A 45 -1.78 8.74 3.22
C HIS A 45 -2.19 10.16 2.83
N ILE A 46 -2.84 10.23 1.69
CA ILE A 46 -3.27 11.44 1.03
C ILE A 46 -4.68 11.87 1.46
N PRO A 47 -5.04 13.16 1.32
CA PRO A 47 -6.40 13.61 1.59
C PRO A 47 -7.36 13.10 0.51
N LEU A 48 -8.55 12.67 0.92
CA LEU A 48 -9.71 12.47 0.04
C LEU A 48 -10.94 13.14 0.67
N LEU A 49 -11.48 14.15 0.01
CA LEU A 49 -12.70 14.84 0.41
C LEU A 49 -13.78 14.62 -0.66
N ALA A 50 -14.97 14.19 -0.23
CA ALA A 50 -16.11 13.97 -1.10
C ALA A 50 -17.30 14.82 -0.66
N ARG A 51 -17.87 15.59 -1.59
CA ARG A 51 -19.19 16.22 -1.47
C ARG A 51 -20.04 15.73 -2.64
N ILE A 52 -20.98 14.83 -2.36
CA ILE A 52 -21.95 14.37 -3.35
C ILE A 52 -23.33 14.82 -2.85
N PRO A 53 -24.17 15.45 -3.71
CA PRO A 53 -25.52 15.84 -3.34
C PRO A 53 -26.34 14.67 -2.77
N ASP A 54 -27.30 14.99 -1.91
CA ASP A 54 -28.24 14.04 -1.30
C ASP A 54 -27.61 12.90 -0.49
N MET A 55 -26.33 13.00 -0.12
CA MET A 55 -25.68 12.03 0.76
C MET A 55 -25.81 12.42 2.24
N PRO A 56 -26.13 11.46 3.13
CA PRO A 56 -26.24 11.72 4.57
C PRO A 56 -24.89 11.98 5.24
N ALA A 57 -23.77 11.66 4.59
CA ALA A 57 -22.44 11.69 5.19
C ALA A 57 -21.76 13.08 5.31
N VAL A 58 -22.52 14.16 5.50
CA VAL A 58 -21.96 15.50 5.68
C VAL A 58 -21.18 15.59 7.00
N GLY A 59 -19.91 16.00 6.92
CA GLY A 59 -19.04 16.17 8.09
C GLY A 59 -18.57 14.87 8.75
N ARG A 60 -18.75 13.72 8.09
CA ARG A 60 -18.31 12.41 8.60
C ARG A 60 -16.89 12.08 8.16
N ARG A 61 -16.23 11.23 8.94
CA ARG A 61 -14.93 10.61 8.61
C ARG A 61 -15.05 9.09 8.72
N PRO A 62 -15.41 8.38 7.62
CA PRO A 62 -15.44 6.93 7.62
C PRO A 62 -14.08 6.33 8.00
N VAL A 63 -14.08 5.18 8.68
CA VAL A 63 -12.86 4.48 9.13
C VAL A 63 -12.36 3.42 8.14
N HIS A 64 -13.00 3.31 6.98
CA HIS A 64 -12.67 2.34 5.96
C HIS A 64 -11.33 2.67 5.29
N SER A 65 -10.58 1.63 4.96
CA SER A 65 -9.36 1.71 4.15
C SER A 65 -9.72 1.97 2.68
N VAL A 66 -9.38 3.15 2.16
CA VAL A 66 -9.71 3.56 0.77
C VAL A 66 -8.43 3.84 -0.03
N SER A 67 -8.55 3.80 -1.35
CA SER A 67 -7.46 4.05 -2.31
C SER A 67 -7.90 5.01 -3.42
N ASN A 68 -6.94 5.64 -4.10
CA ASN A 68 -7.21 6.40 -5.33
C ASN A 68 -7.91 5.57 -6.41
N LEU A 69 -7.79 4.24 -6.38
CA LEU A 69 -8.49 3.33 -7.28
C LEU A 69 -10.03 3.31 -7.07
N ASP A 70 -10.50 3.71 -5.89
CA ASP A 70 -11.94 3.78 -5.57
C ASP A 70 -12.63 4.99 -6.24
N ILE A 71 -11.86 6.03 -6.59
CA ILE A 71 -12.35 7.25 -7.25
C ILE A 71 -13.00 6.95 -8.60
N PRO A 72 -12.34 6.29 -9.58
CA PRO A 72 -12.97 5.99 -10.86
C PRO A 72 -14.18 5.06 -10.71
N ALA A 73 -14.14 4.07 -9.82
CA ALA A 73 -15.28 3.20 -9.52
C ALA A 73 -16.50 4.02 -9.02
N THR A 74 -16.25 4.96 -8.12
CA THR A 74 -17.28 5.86 -7.57
C THR A 74 -17.85 6.78 -8.65
N ILE A 75 -17.03 7.29 -9.57
CA ILE A 75 -17.50 8.16 -10.66
C ILE A 75 -18.45 7.41 -11.60
N VAL A 76 -18.12 6.16 -11.96
CA VAL A 76 -18.98 5.31 -12.80
C VAL A 76 -20.31 5.03 -12.12
N ASP A 77 -20.28 4.71 -10.82
CA ASP A 77 -21.49 4.46 -10.02
C ASP A 77 -22.36 5.71 -9.88
N ILE A 78 -21.77 6.89 -9.66
CA ILE A 78 -22.49 8.19 -9.66
C ILE A 78 -23.19 8.44 -11.01
N ALA A 79 -22.57 8.03 -12.12
CA ALA A 79 -23.15 8.17 -13.45
C ALA A 79 -24.30 7.19 -13.73
N GLY A 80 -24.61 6.27 -12.79
CA GLY A 80 -25.65 5.26 -12.94
C GLY A 80 -25.28 4.12 -13.89
N ALA A 81 -23.98 3.93 -14.14
CA ALA A 81 -23.46 2.84 -14.96
C ALA A 81 -22.92 1.70 -14.08
N ASP A 82 -22.91 0.48 -14.63
CA ASP A 82 -22.34 -0.67 -13.95
C ASP A 82 -20.82 -0.52 -13.83
N VAL A 83 -20.30 -0.62 -12.61
CA VAL A 83 -18.84 -0.62 -12.36
C VAL A 83 -18.25 -1.93 -12.89
N PRO A 84 -17.25 -1.88 -13.80
CA PRO A 84 -16.65 -3.09 -14.35
C PRO A 84 -15.99 -3.95 -13.28
N GLU A 85 -16.12 -5.29 -13.38
CA GLU A 85 -15.50 -6.23 -12.44
C GLU A 85 -13.97 -6.19 -12.48
N GLU A 86 -13.39 -5.68 -13.57
CA GLU A 86 -11.95 -5.51 -13.76
C GLU A 86 -11.38 -4.34 -12.95
N PHE A 87 -12.21 -3.46 -12.40
CA PHE A 87 -11.71 -2.38 -11.56
C PHE A 87 -11.13 -2.94 -10.26
N ASP A 88 -9.92 -2.50 -9.92
CA ASP A 88 -9.29 -2.87 -8.66
C ASP A 88 -9.89 -2.15 -7.44
N GLY A 89 -10.49 -0.98 -7.65
CA GLY A 89 -11.17 -0.20 -6.63
C GLY A 89 -12.68 -0.44 -6.60
N ARG A 90 -13.34 0.12 -5.59
CA ARG A 90 -14.77 -0.06 -5.34
C ARG A 90 -15.46 1.28 -5.16
N SER A 91 -16.74 1.35 -5.52
CA SER A 91 -17.51 2.57 -5.28
C SER A 91 -17.59 2.90 -3.80
N LEU A 92 -17.36 4.17 -3.47
CA LEU A 92 -17.50 4.72 -2.13
C LEU A 92 -18.96 5.07 -1.80
N LEU A 93 -19.90 5.01 -2.76
CA LEU A 93 -21.29 5.40 -2.53
C LEU A 93 -21.95 4.66 -1.34
N PRO A 94 -21.80 3.34 -1.16
CA PRO A 94 -22.36 2.66 0.01
C PRO A 94 -21.86 3.24 1.34
N ILE A 95 -20.56 3.57 1.42
CA ILE A 95 -19.95 4.20 2.60
C ILE A 95 -20.55 5.59 2.84
N LEU A 96 -20.74 6.37 1.78
CA LEU A 96 -21.28 7.73 1.85
C LEU A 96 -22.79 7.77 2.14
N LYS A 97 -23.51 6.70 1.80
CA LYS A 97 -24.93 6.50 2.14
C LYS A 97 -25.16 5.96 3.56
N ASP A 98 -24.09 5.65 4.30
CA ASP A 98 -24.15 4.96 5.59
C ASP A 98 -24.78 3.56 5.52
N GLU A 99 -24.63 2.90 4.37
CA GLU A 99 -25.11 1.54 4.19
C GLU A 99 -24.11 0.55 4.77
N PRO A 100 -24.56 -0.59 5.34
CA PRO A 100 -23.66 -1.65 5.76
C PRO A 100 -22.83 -2.18 4.60
N VAL A 101 -21.50 -2.12 4.70
CA VAL A 101 -20.57 -2.62 3.68
C VAL A 101 -19.94 -3.91 4.19
N ILE A 102 -20.47 -5.06 3.76
CA ILE A 102 -20.12 -6.38 4.32
C ILE A 102 -18.75 -6.87 3.83
N ASP A 103 -18.33 -6.50 2.62
CA ASP A 103 -17.15 -7.08 1.97
C ASP A 103 -15.99 -6.11 1.76
N TRP A 104 -15.99 -4.92 2.39
CA TRP A 104 -14.95 -3.91 2.15
C TRP A 104 -13.54 -4.43 2.49
N PRO A 105 -12.49 -4.13 1.68
CA PRO A 105 -11.13 -4.57 1.99
C PRO A 105 -10.66 -4.07 3.35
N ASP A 106 -10.07 -4.97 4.13
CA ASP A 106 -9.47 -4.67 5.43
C ASP A 106 -7.99 -4.25 5.33
N TYR A 107 -7.55 -3.90 4.11
CA TYR A 107 -6.20 -3.44 3.82
C TYR A 107 -6.17 -2.50 2.62
N VAL A 108 -5.12 -1.68 2.55
CA VAL A 108 -4.70 -0.95 1.34
C VAL A 108 -3.36 -1.51 0.88
N ALA A 109 -3.15 -1.62 -0.42
CA ALA A 109 -1.86 -1.95 -1.00
C ALA A 109 -1.47 -0.92 -2.06
N ALA A 110 -0.17 -0.75 -2.25
CA ALA A 110 0.39 0.14 -3.26
C ALA A 110 1.74 -0.39 -3.74
N GLU A 111 2.17 0.06 -4.90
CA GLU A 111 3.42 -0.37 -5.53
C GLU A 111 4.11 0.79 -6.25
N CYS A 112 5.42 0.69 -6.37
CA CYS A 112 6.25 1.54 -7.19
C CYS A 112 7.24 0.63 -7.94
N TYR A 113 7.42 0.85 -9.25
CA TYR A 113 8.43 0.15 -10.05
C TYR A 113 9.69 0.98 -10.26
N GLY A 114 9.92 1.93 -9.34
CA GLY A 114 11.08 2.81 -9.33
C GLY A 114 10.86 4.13 -10.05
N VAL A 115 11.63 5.14 -9.64
CA VAL A 115 11.70 6.46 -10.27
C VAL A 115 13.16 6.67 -10.70
N HIS A 116 13.40 6.74 -12.02
CA HIS A 116 14.74 6.81 -12.66
C HIS A 116 15.66 5.59 -12.48
N PHE A 117 15.50 4.79 -11.43
CA PHE A 117 16.18 3.52 -11.19
C PHE A 117 15.16 2.41 -11.02
N ALA A 118 15.49 1.19 -11.44
CA ALA A 118 14.64 0.02 -11.24
C ALA A 118 14.68 -0.44 -9.78
N TYR A 119 13.95 0.27 -8.91
CA TYR A 119 13.78 -0.07 -7.51
C TYR A 119 12.30 -0.33 -7.25
N GLU A 120 11.94 -1.60 -7.26
CA GLU A 120 10.58 -2.02 -7.01
C GLU A 120 10.29 -2.02 -5.51
N THR A 121 9.15 -1.46 -5.12
CA THR A 121 8.67 -1.51 -3.74
C THR A 121 7.18 -1.76 -3.73
N LYS A 122 6.72 -2.51 -2.72
CA LYS A 122 5.29 -2.77 -2.51
C LYS A 122 4.98 -2.62 -1.04
N MET A 123 3.82 -2.08 -0.73
CA MET A 123 3.36 -2.00 0.66
C MET A 123 1.98 -2.60 0.83
N VAL A 124 1.69 -2.99 2.07
CA VAL A 124 0.34 -3.24 2.55
C VAL A 124 0.16 -2.58 3.91
N VAL A 125 -0.97 -1.93 4.11
CA VAL A 125 -1.42 -1.42 5.41
C VAL A 125 -2.60 -2.25 5.87
N HIS A 126 -2.51 -2.84 7.06
CA HIS A 126 -3.56 -3.65 7.66
C HIS A 126 -3.55 -3.50 9.18
N ALA A 127 -4.74 -3.33 9.79
CA ALA A 127 -4.92 -3.28 11.25
C ALA A 127 -3.91 -2.36 11.96
N GLY A 128 -3.71 -1.15 11.43
CA GLY A 128 -2.80 -0.16 12.00
C GLY A 128 -1.32 -0.45 11.78
N HIS A 129 -0.94 -1.46 11.00
CA HIS A 129 0.45 -1.76 10.68
C HIS A 129 0.72 -1.61 9.19
N LYS A 130 1.93 -1.17 8.83
CA LYS A 130 2.41 -1.13 7.45
C LYS A 130 3.57 -2.09 7.30
N TYR A 131 3.50 -2.93 6.28
CA TYR A 131 4.63 -3.74 5.82
C TYR A 131 5.06 -3.27 4.44
N VAL A 132 6.37 -3.11 4.24
CA VAL A 132 6.98 -2.75 2.96
C VAL A 132 7.89 -3.90 2.52
N PHE A 133 7.64 -4.39 1.32
CA PHE A 133 8.44 -5.41 0.65
C PHE A 133 9.38 -4.76 -0.35
N HIS A 134 10.67 -5.08 -0.21
CA HIS A 134 11.73 -4.64 -1.12
C HIS A 134 12.38 -5.88 -1.77
N PRO A 135 12.05 -6.20 -3.03
CA PRO A 135 12.65 -7.32 -3.73
C PRO A 135 14.18 -7.22 -3.75
N GLY A 136 14.86 -8.13 -3.07
CA GLY A 136 16.33 -8.16 -3.01
C GLY A 136 16.96 -7.17 -2.02
N ALA A 137 16.16 -6.48 -1.21
CA ALA A 137 16.62 -5.63 -0.10
C ALA A 137 16.01 -6.08 1.24
N PHE A 138 16.13 -5.24 2.28
CA PHE A 138 15.49 -5.48 3.57
C PHE A 138 14.05 -4.99 3.53
N ASP A 139 13.14 -5.81 4.03
CA ASP A 139 11.74 -5.44 4.27
C ASP A 139 11.64 -4.49 5.46
N GLU A 140 10.49 -3.82 5.61
CA GLU A 140 10.19 -2.94 6.74
C GLU A 140 8.82 -3.29 7.35
N LEU A 141 8.66 -3.08 8.66
CA LEU A 141 7.37 -3.18 9.35
C LEU A 141 7.21 -2.05 10.37
N TYR A 142 6.10 -1.31 10.30
CA TYR A 142 5.78 -0.23 11.22
C TYR A 142 4.42 -0.41 11.87
N ASP A 143 4.32 -0.08 13.16
CA ASP A 143 3.04 0.15 13.85
C ASP A 143 2.66 1.62 13.68
N LEU A 144 1.70 1.91 12.80
CA LEU A 144 1.25 3.28 12.50
C LEU A 144 0.44 3.90 13.63
N THR A 145 -0.02 3.10 14.60
CA THR A 145 -0.79 3.58 15.75
C THR A 145 0.16 4.11 16.80
N ALA A 146 1.22 3.35 17.12
CA ALA A 146 2.23 3.73 18.10
C ALA A 146 3.31 4.65 17.49
N ASP A 147 3.60 4.49 16.20
CA ASP A 147 4.65 5.19 15.47
C ASP A 147 4.13 5.71 14.11
N PRO A 148 3.28 6.76 14.11
CA PRO A 148 2.73 7.33 12.89
C PRO A 148 3.79 7.97 11.98
N GLY A 149 4.99 8.23 12.50
CA GLY A 149 6.13 8.76 11.74
C GLY A 149 7.03 7.68 11.15
N GLU A 150 6.76 6.39 11.40
CA GLU A 150 7.49 5.26 10.82
C GLU A 150 9.00 5.31 11.08
N MET A 151 9.37 5.63 12.32
CA MET A 151 10.76 5.80 12.73
C MET A 151 11.39 4.54 13.33
N HIS A 152 10.57 3.55 13.72
CA HIS A 152 11.00 2.32 14.39
C HIS A 152 10.57 1.10 13.57
N ASP A 153 11.52 0.53 12.84
CA ASP A 153 11.31 -0.70 12.10
C ASP A 153 11.21 -1.92 13.04
N LEU A 154 10.14 -2.69 12.87
CA LEU A 154 9.76 -3.86 13.65
C LEU A 154 9.94 -5.16 12.86
N VAL A 155 10.52 -5.15 11.66
CA VAL A 155 10.56 -6.34 10.78
C VAL A 155 11.28 -7.54 11.42
N ASP A 156 12.31 -7.27 12.23
CA ASP A 156 13.08 -8.29 12.96
C ASP A 156 12.58 -8.52 14.40
N SER A 157 11.49 -7.84 14.81
CA SER A 157 10.96 -7.93 16.16
C SER A 157 10.17 -9.23 16.37
N THR A 158 10.71 -10.14 17.19
CA THR A 158 10.04 -11.43 17.51
C THR A 158 8.59 -11.28 18.01
N PRO A 159 8.25 -10.32 18.91
CA PRO A 159 6.84 -10.10 19.30
C PRO A 159 5.88 -9.76 18.15
N HIS A 160 6.38 -9.18 17.05
CA HIS A 160 5.58 -8.71 15.92
C HIS A 160 5.53 -9.72 14.76
N GLU A 161 6.16 -10.90 14.90
CA GLU A 161 6.15 -11.93 13.86
C GLU A 161 4.73 -12.34 13.40
N PRO A 162 3.71 -12.49 14.29
CA PRO A 162 2.35 -12.78 13.84
C PRO A 162 1.76 -11.69 12.94
N VAL A 163 2.02 -10.41 13.27
CA VAL A 163 1.54 -9.26 12.51
C VAL A 163 2.25 -9.18 11.15
N LEU A 164 3.57 -9.38 11.14
CA LEU A 164 4.37 -9.44 9.92
C LEU A 164 3.87 -10.52 8.97
N ARG A 165 3.60 -11.73 9.49
CA ARG A 165 3.06 -12.85 8.72
C ARG A 165 1.72 -12.51 8.10
N GLU A 166 0.86 -11.84 8.87
CA GLU A 166 -0.48 -11.48 8.45
C GLU A 166 -0.49 -10.36 7.39
N CYS A 167 0.43 -9.40 7.49
CA CYS A 167 0.66 -8.41 6.44
C CYS A 167 1.19 -9.07 5.16
N ARG A 168 2.22 -9.92 5.26
CA ARG A 168 2.76 -10.68 4.12
C ARG A 168 1.69 -11.50 3.40
N ARG A 169 0.80 -12.15 4.16
CA ARG A 169 -0.33 -12.91 3.62
C ARG A 169 -1.28 -12.04 2.80
N ARG A 170 -1.59 -10.82 3.26
CA ARG A 170 -2.43 -9.87 2.52
C ARG A 170 -1.74 -9.33 1.28
N LEU A 171 -0.47 -8.95 1.37
CA LEU A 171 0.28 -8.50 0.21
C LEU A 171 0.31 -9.61 -0.87
N LEU A 172 0.59 -10.85 -0.48
CA LEU A 172 0.54 -11.98 -1.41
C LEU A 172 -0.84 -12.20 -2.02
N ARG A 173 -1.91 -12.07 -1.23
CA ARG A 173 -3.29 -12.15 -1.73
C ARG A 173 -3.56 -11.07 -2.76
N TRP A 174 -3.15 -9.83 -2.49
CA TRP A 174 -3.28 -8.72 -3.42
C TRP A 174 -2.50 -8.99 -4.71
N MET A 175 -1.22 -9.38 -4.62
CA MET A 175 -0.36 -9.72 -5.76
C MET A 175 -0.96 -10.83 -6.64
N ARG A 176 -1.56 -11.85 -6.04
CA ARG A 176 -2.25 -12.93 -6.79
C ARG A 176 -3.47 -12.40 -7.54
N ARG A 177 -4.27 -11.56 -6.87
CA ARG A 177 -5.49 -10.97 -7.44
C ARG A 177 -5.17 -10.07 -8.63
N THR A 178 -4.12 -9.25 -8.52
CA THR A 178 -3.65 -8.32 -9.57
C THR A 178 -2.76 -8.98 -10.62
N ARG A 179 -2.48 -10.29 -10.49
CA ARG A 179 -1.57 -11.06 -11.35
C ARG A 179 -0.17 -10.44 -11.44
N ASP A 180 0.31 -9.91 -10.31
CA ASP A 180 1.59 -9.24 -10.17
C ASP A 180 2.75 -10.19 -10.58
N PRO A 181 3.68 -9.77 -11.47
CA PRO A 181 4.78 -10.61 -11.95
C PRO A 181 5.83 -10.92 -10.87
N SER A 182 5.94 -10.09 -9.84
CA SER A 182 6.91 -10.17 -8.76
C SER A 182 6.52 -11.13 -7.66
N GLN A 183 5.40 -11.87 -7.82
CA GLN A 183 5.00 -12.96 -6.92
C GLN A 183 6.17 -13.91 -6.64
N ARG A 184 6.92 -14.32 -7.66
CA ARG A 184 8.09 -15.21 -7.49
C ARG A 184 9.16 -14.61 -6.60
N ALA A 185 9.46 -13.32 -6.77
CA ALA A 185 10.42 -12.61 -5.93
C ALA A 185 9.93 -12.54 -4.48
N PHE A 186 8.64 -12.27 -4.27
CA PHE A 186 8.01 -12.31 -2.95
C PHE A 186 8.19 -13.67 -2.26
N PHE A 187 7.94 -14.77 -2.98
CA PHE A 187 8.16 -16.13 -2.45
C PHE A 187 9.62 -16.38 -2.03
N LEU A 188 10.58 -15.86 -2.79
CA LEU A 188 12.01 -16.09 -2.57
C LEU A 188 12.60 -15.22 -1.45
N PHE A 189 12.15 -13.97 -1.33
CA PHE A 189 12.81 -12.96 -0.52
C PHE A 189 12.04 -12.56 0.74
N ALA A 190 10.70 -12.43 0.66
CA ALA A 190 9.90 -12.02 1.81
C ALA A 190 9.77 -13.14 2.87
N ASN A 191 10.10 -14.38 2.53
CA ASN A 191 9.58 -15.52 3.26
C ASN A 191 10.62 -16.62 3.53
N ARG A 192 11.53 -16.36 4.49
CA ARG A 192 12.49 -17.38 4.97
C ARG A 192 11.88 -18.42 5.92
N SER A 193 10.68 -18.19 6.48
CA SER A 193 10.14 -19.03 7.57
C SER A 193 8.68 -19.49 7.42
N ALA A 194 7.85 -18.98 6.51
CA ALA A 194 6.41 -19.33 6.48
C ALA A 194 6.03 -20.51 5.57
N TYR A 195 6.98 -21.27 5.01
CA TYR A 195 6.67 -22.46 4.18
C TYR A 195 6.69 -23.79 4.95
N ALA A 196 6.78 -23.77 6.28
CA ALA A 196 6.76 -25.00 7.06
C ALA A 196 5.35 -25.62 7.22
N GLU A 197 4.28 -24.82 7.09
CA GLU A 197 2.92 -25.29 7.50
C GLU A 197 1.92 -25.50 6.34
N ASP A 198 2.11 -24.92 5.16
CA ASP A 198 1.11 -24.98 4.08
C ASP A 198 1.40 -26.04 2.99
N GLY A 199 2.42 -26.90 3.15
CA GLY A 199 2.66 -28.03 2.24
C GLY A 199 3.00 -27.68 0.77
N VAL A 200 3.10 -26.40 0.41
CA VAL A 200 3.48 -25.96 -0.94
C VAL A 200 5.01 -25.82 -1.02
N SER A 201 5.67 -26.95 -1.25
CA SER A 201 7.07 -26.99 -1.68
C SER A 201 7.14 -26.71 -3.19
N ALA A 202 7.61 -25.52 -3.57
CA ALA A 202 7.97 -25.25 -4.96
C ALA A 202 9.33 -25.86 -5.34
N TYR A 203 10.11 -26.29 -4.34
CA TYR A 203 11.37 -27.01 -4.51
C TYR A 203 11.53 -28.01 -3.36
N GLY A 204 11.72 -29.29 -3.70
CA GLY A 204 12.09 -30.34 -2.75
C GLY A 204 13.36 -29.99 -1.97
N PRO A 205 13.67 -30.72 -0.89
CA PRO A 205 14.67 -30.32 0.09
C PRO A 205 16.03 -30.14 -0.59
N ARG A 206 16.52 -28.89 -0.63
CA ARG A 206 17.90 -28.60 -1.02
C ARG A 206 18.60 -27.91 0.14
N ALA A 207 19.75 -28.50 0.46
CA ALA A 207 20.61 -28.22 1.58
C ALA A 207 21.10 -26.76 1.61
N GLY A 208 21.44 -26.32 2.82
CA GLY A 208 21.77 -24.95 3.19
C GLY A 208 22.60 -24.16 2.18
N ASN A 209 22.00 -23.09 1.66
CA ASN A 209 22.75 -21.95 1.16
C ASN A 209 23.02 -21.01 2.35
N ARG A 210 24.05 -21.34 3.13
CA ARG A 210 24.85 -20.30 3.76
C ARG A 210 25.62 -19.60 2.63
N TYR A 211 25.90 -18.31 2.78
CA TYR A 211 26.72 -17.50 1.86
C TYR A 211 26.02 -16.93 0.63
N PHE A 212 25.28 -15.83 0.82
CA PHE A 212 25.32 -14.68 -0.08
C PHE A 212 25.08 -13.45 0.81
N THR A 213 25.96 -12.46 0.73
CA THR A 213 26.06 -11.21 1.54
C THR A 213 26.81 -11.26 2.88
N ARG A 214 28.15 -11.36 2.82
CA ARG A 214 29.04 -10.55 3.69
C ARG A 214 30.49 -10.37 3.21
N GLU A 215 30.96 -11.10 2.19
CA GLU A 215 32.40 -11.04 1.81
C GLU A 215 32.73 -10.36 0.46
N ILE A 216 31.75 -9.91 -0.34
CA ILE A 216 32.05 -9.38 -1.70
C ILE A 216 32.27 -7.85 -1.73
N MET A 217 32.09 -7.12 -0.62
CA MET A 217 32.32 -5.66 -0.57
C MET A 217 33.59 -5.21 0.20
N LEU A 218 34.40 -6.12 0.77
CA LEU A 218 35.52 -5.73 1.65
C LEU A 218 36.88 -6.39 1.34
N ARG A 219 37.12 -6.86 0.11
CA ARG A 219 38.50 -7.18 -0.31
C ARG A 219 38.88 -6.35 -1.52
N GLY A 220 39.30 -5.12 -1.24
CA GLY A 220 40.20 -4.39 -2.12
C GLY A 220 41.47 -5.22 -2.31
N ASP A 221 41.82 -5.41 -3.57
CA ASP A 221 42.97 -6.16 -4.05
C ASP A 221 44.27 -5.46 -3.62
N ASN A 222 44.96 -6.04 -2.65
CA ASN A 222 46.36 -5.72 -2.33
C ASN A 222 47.17 -6.99 -2.57
N ARG A 223 47.82 -7.07 -3.74
CA ARG A 223 48.99 -7.92 -3.96
C ARG A 223 50.05 -7.12 -4.72
N GLU A 224 50.98 -6.56 -3.95
CA GLU A 224 52.36 -6.42 -4.37
C GLU A 224 53.12 -7.73 -4.10
N GLU A 225 54.24 -7.90 -4.83
CA GLU A 225 55.20 -9.02 -4.94
C GLU A 225 54.90 -10.10 -5.98
#